data_AF-A0A849EKY0-F1
#
_entry.id   AF-A0A849EKY0-F1
#
_cell.length_a   1.000
_cell.length_b   1.000
_cell.length_c   1.000
_cell.angle_alpha   90.00
_cell.angle_beta   90.00
_cell.angle_gamma   90.00
#
_symmetry.space_group_name_H-M   'P 1'
#
loop_
_entity.id
_entity.type
_entity.pdbx_description
1 polymer ?
#
loop_
_entity_poly.entity_id
_entity_poly.type
_entity_poly.pdbx_seq_one_letter_code
_entity_poly.pdbx_strand_id
1 'polypeptide(L)'
;MSWHPLTLALWLTELASWGIYLGAARRLFMVIPTWSPESHSAGQLRRERAMELTIYQGKWVFALQVVILGLLLAGLCKAWPDQIPGAMCGTGVLQAMTPYGWQTLSYRMIALLVLFCCHVVAAIDRTSPEGPATQLHGRLLLVAGPFLGLATLTWVRSTAEVGAAAPVSCCAVLY
;
A
#
# COMPACT_ATOMS: atom_id res chain seq x y z
N MET A 1 9.55 -9.14 -18.03
CA MET A 1 9.21 -8.67 -16.66
C MET A 1 7.99 -9.34 -16.01
N SER A 2 6.86 -9.54 -16.71
CA SER A 2 5.60 -10.04 -16.10
C SER A 2 5.70 -11.43 -15.45
N TRP A 3 6.50 -12.33 -16.03
CA TRP A 3 6.72 -13.70 -15.53
C TRP A 3 7.90 -13.85 -14.57
N HIS A 4 8.58 -12.74 -14.21
CA HIS A 4 9.68 -12.80 -13.28
C HIS A 4 9.16 -13.18 -11.87
N PRO A 5 9.81 -14.08 -11.12
CA PRO A 5 9.31 -14.58 -9.83
C PRO A 5 9.06 -13.45 -8.82
N LEU A 6 9.89 -12.40 -8.86
CA LEU A 6 9.70 -11.21 -8.02
C LEU A 6 8.42 -10.44 -8.37
N THR A 7 8.07 -10.35 -9.66
CA THR A 7 6.83 -9.70 -10.12
C THR A 7 5.61 -10.48 -9.65
N LEU A 8 5.68 -11.83 -9.68
CA LEU A 8 4.62 -12.69 -9.14
C LEU A 8 4.49 -12.54 -7.62
N ALA A 9 5.61 -12.48 -6.90
CA ALA A 9 5.60 -12.24 -5.45
C ALA A 9 4.96 -10.89 -5.09
N LEU A 10 5.27 -9.83 -5.86
CA LEU A 10 4.63 -8.52 -5.71
C LEU A 10 3.12 -8.62 -5.91
N TRP A 11 2.67 -9.29 -6.97
CA TRP A 11 1.24 -9.47 -7.25
C TRP A 11 0.50 -10.26 -6.16
N LEU A 12 1.07 -11.37 -5.69
CA LEU A 12 0.48 -12.17 -4.62
C LEU A 12 0.37 -11.36 -3.32
N THR A 13 1.41 -10.60 -3.00
CA THR A 13 1.43 -9.76 -1.79
C THR A 13 0.43 -8.60 -1.89
N GLU A 14 0.28 -7.98 -3.07
CA GLU A 14 -0.76 -7.00 -3.35
C GLU A 14 -2.16 -7.57 -3.18
N LEU A 15 -2.45 -8.72 -3.79
CA LEU A 15 -3.76 -9.37 -3.68
C LEU A 15 -4.09 -9.72 -2.22
N ALA A 16 -3.12 -10.22 -1.46
CA ALA A 16 -3.28 -10.48 -0.03
C ALA A 16 -3.56 -9.19 0.76
N SER A 17 -2.80 -8.12 0.49
CA SER A 17 -2.99 -6.80 1.10
C SER A 17 -4.39 -6.25 0.81
N TRP A 18 -4.85 -6.31 -0.44
CA TRP A 18 -6.18 -5.87 -0.85
C TRP A 18 -7.29 -6.71 -0.22
N GLY A 19 -7.14 -8.04 -0.15
CA GLY A 19 -8.12 -8.91 0.51
C GLY A 19 -8.34 -8.53 1.97
N ILE A 20 -7.25 -8.27 2.70
CA ILE A 20 -7.31 -7.83 4.10
C ILE A 20 -7.92 -6.42 4.19
N TYR A 21 -7.48 -5.49 3.34
CA TYR A 21 -7.94 -4.11 3.32
C TYR A 21 -9.44 -3.99 3.03
N LEU A 22 -9.94 -4.66 1.99
CA LEU A 22 -11.36 -4.64 1.63
C LEU A 22 -12.23 -5.22 2.75
N GLY A 23 -11.76 -6.28 3.42
CA GLY A 23 -12.41 -6.82 4.62
C GLY A 23 -12.49 -5.81 5.75
N ALA A 24 -11.44 -5.00 5.97
CA ALA A 24 -11.45 -3.92 6.96
C ALA A 24 -12.37 -2.77 6.55
N ALA A 25 -12.24 -2.28 5.31
CA ALA A 25 -13.03 -1.18 4.76
C ALA A 25 -14.54 -1.47 4.85
N ARG A 26 -14.97 -2.69 4.48
CA ARG A 26 -16.38 -3.11 4.60
C ARG A 26 -16.90 -2.99 6.03
N ARG A 27 -16.11 -3.41 7.03
CA ARG A 27 -16.48 -3.29 8.44
C ARG A 27 -16.56 -1.83 8.87
N LEU A 28 -15.59 -1.01 8.47
CA LEU A 28 -15.56 0.41 8.77
C LEU A 28 -16.78 1.17 8.24
N PHE A 29 -17.21 0.87 7.00
CA PHE A 29 -18.42 1.48 6.44
C PHE A 29 -19.69 1.11 7.23
N MET A 30 -19.75 -0.05 7.86
CA MET A 30 -20.89 -0.45 8.70
C MET A 30 -20.80 0.14 10.12
N VAL A 31 -19.59 0.26 10.67
CA VAL A 31 -19.35 0.65 12.07
C VAL A 31 -19.34 2.16 12.26
N ILE A 32 -18.65 2.92 11.40
CA ILE A 32 -18.43 4.37 11.58
C ILE A 32 -19.75 5.16 11.64
N PRO A 33 -20.75 4.96 10.73
CA PRO A 33 -21.97 5.78 10.73
C PRO A 33 -22.84 5.58 11.97
N THR A 34 -22.72 4.43 12.64
CA THR A 34 -23.57 4.09 13.78
C THR A 34 -22.84 4.17 15.12
N TRP A 35 -21.57 4.60 15.13
CA TRP A 35 -20.73 4.63 16.32
C TRP A 35 -21.32 5.52 17.42
N SER A 36 -21.56 4.95 18.59
CA SER A 36 -22.10 5.65 19.76
C SER A 36 -21.29 5.24 21.00
N PRO A 37 -20.27 6.02 21.40
CA PRO A 37 -19.37 5.63 22.48
C PRO A 37 -20.05 5.64 23.85
N GLU A 38 -21.13 6.41 24.01
CA GLU A 38 -21.91 6.52 25.25
C GLU A 38 -22.90 5.35 25.45
N SER A 39 -23.11 4.50 24.44
CA SER A 39 -24.08 3.40 24.52
C SER A 39 -23.44 2.12 25.03
N HIS A 40 -23.87 1.60 26.18
CA HIS A 40 -23.41 0.28 26.68
C HIS A 40 -24.22 -0.91 26.13
N SER A 41 -24.84 -0.75 24.96
CA SER A 41 -25.66 -1.81 24.36
C SER A 41 -24.81 -2.97 23.81
N ALA A 42 -25.38 -4.18 23.78
CA ALA A 42 -24.73 -5.33 23.13
C ALA A 42 -24.38 -5.08 21.65
N GLY A 43 -25.11 -4.19 20.97
CA GLY A 43 -24.79 -3.73 19.63
C GLY A 43 -23.50 -2.91 19.58
N GLN A 44 -23.28 -2.02 20.54
CA GLN A 44 -22.06 -1.23 20.64
C GLN A 44 -20.82 -2.09 20.93
N LEU A 45 -20.91 -3.03 21.88
CA LEU A 45 -19.82 -3.97 22.17
C LEU A 45 -19.38 -4.80 20.94
N ARG A 46 -20.34 -5.19 20.08
CA ARG A 46 -20.03 -5.87 18.81
C ARG A 46 -19.28 -4.95 17.83
N ARG A 47 -19.63 -3.66 17.79
CA ARG A 47 -18.97 -2.66 16.94
C ARG A 47 -17.55 -2.36 17.42
N GLU A 48 -17.33 -2.25 18.72
CA GLU A 48 -16.00 -2.12 19.31
C GLU A 48 -15.10 -3.29 18.95
N ARG A 49 -15.59 -4.53 19.11
CA ARG A 49 -14.86 -5.73 18.68
C ARG A 49 -14.54 -5.72 17.19
N ALA A 50 -15.49 -5.28 16.36
CA ALA A 50 -15.25 -5.15 14.92
C ALA A 50 -14.18 -4.09 14.62
N MET A 51 -14.13 -3.01 15.40
CA MET A 51 -13.14 -1.94 15.27
C MET A 51 -11.73 -2.39 15.68
N GLU A 52 -11.61 -3.11 16.79
CA GLU A 52 -10.37 -3.78 17.19
C GLU A 52 -9.84 -4.69 16.08
N LEU A 53 -10.72 -5.47 15.45
CA LEU A 53 -10.33 -6.31 14.32
C LEU A 53 -9.80 -5.49 13.14
N THR A 54 -10.36 -4.30 12.87
CA THR A 54 -9.86 -3.42 11.81
C THR A 54 -8.48 -2.85 12.13
N ILE A 55 -8.17 -2.60 13.41
CA ILE A 55 -6.82 -2.20 13.86
C ILE A 55 -5.81 -3.32 13.56
N TYR A 56 -6.14 -4.57 13.90
CA TYR A 56 -5.28 -5.72 13.57
C TYR A 56 -5.09 -5.88 12.06
N GLN A 57 -6.15 -5.72 11.27
CA GLN A 57 -6.06 -5.77 9.81
C GLN A 57 -5.19 -4.64 9.26
N GLY A 58 -5.34 -3.41 9.75
CA GLY A 58 -4.53 -2.27 9.35
C GLY A 58 -3.02 -2.51 9.57
N LYS A 59 -2.65 -3.17 10.68
CA LYS A 59 -1.25 -3.57 10.94
C LYS A 59 -0.72 -4.56 9.91
N TRP A 60 -1.52 -5.56 9.54
CA TRP A 60 -1.15 -6.51 8.49
C TRP A 60 -1.03 -5.85 7.12
N VAL A 61 -1.96 -4.97 6.76
CA VAL A 61 -1.89 -4.19 5.51
C VAL A 61 -0.61 -3.35 5.50
N PHE A 62 -0.29 -2.65 6.59
CA PHE A 62 0.96 -1.89 6.70
C PHE A 62 2.20 -2.78 6.51
N ALA A 63 2.27 -3.92 7.22
CA ALA A 63 3.39 -4.85 7.09
C ALA A 63 3.57 -5.37 5.66
N LEU A 64 2.45 -5.75 5.00
CA LEU A 64 2.49 -6.20 3.61
C LEU A 64 2.92 -5.08 2.65
N GLN A 65 2.49 -3.83 2.87
CA GLN A 65 2.94 -2.70 2.05
C GLN A 65 4.44 -2.42 2.22
N VAL A 66 5.00 -2.59 3.43
CA VAL A 66 6.46 -2.51 3.64
C VAL A 66 7.18 -3.62 2.89
N VAL A 67 6.67 -4.86 2.92
CA VAL A 67 7.22 -5.98 2.14
C VAL A 67 7.15 -5.70 0.64
N ILE A 68 6.02 -5.18 0.15
CA ILE A 68 5.86 -4.81 -1.26
C ILE A 68 6.88 -3.74 -1.66
N LEU A 69 7.08 -2.70 -0.85
CA LEU A 69 8.10 -1.69 -1.11
C LEU A 69 9.51 -2.30 -1.15
N GLY A 70 9.85 -3.17 -0.20
CA GLY A 70 11.14 -3.87 -0.18
C GLY A 70 11.37 -4.73 -1.42
N LEU A 71 10.35 -5.50 -1.84
CA LEU A 71 10.39 -6.29 -3.06
C LEU A 71 10.55 -5.39 -4.30
N LEU A 72 9.81 -4.28 -4.37
CA LEU A 72 9.89 -3.33 -5.47
C LEU A 72 11.31 -2.74 -5.59
N LEU A 73 11.91 -2.32 -4.48
CA LEU A 73 13.28 -1.81 -4.46
C LEU A 73 14.31 -2.89 -4.84
N ALA A 74 14.13 -4.13 -4.37
CA ALA A 74 14.99 -5.25 -4.79
C ALA A 74 14.87 -5.53 -6.29
N GLY A 75 13.65 -5.45 -6.84
CA GLY A 75 13.39 -5.54 -8.27
C GLY A 75 14.13 -4.47 -9.05
N LEU A 76 13.94 -3.21 -8.66
CA LEU A 76 14.57 -2.04 -9.29
C LEU A 76 16.10 -2.09 -9.25
N CYS A 77 16.68 -2.39 -8.10
CA CYS A 77 18.13 -2.29 -7.90
C CYS A 77 18.91 -3.50 -8.39
N LYS A 78 18.30 -4.69 -8.45
CA LYS A 78 19.02 -5.94 -8.73
C LYS A 78 18.43 -6.78 -9.86
N ALA A 79 17.11 -6.92 -9.94
CA ALA A 79 16.52 -7.97 -10.79
C ALA A 79 16.12 -7.49 -12.20
N TRP A 80 15.71 -6.22 -12.32
CA TRP A 80 15.17 -5.66 -13.56
C TRP A 80 16.16 -4.89 -14.44
N PRO A 81 17.31 -4.36 -13.96
CA PRO A 81 18.30 -3.74 -14.85
C PRO A 81 18.75 -4.67 -15.99
N ASP A 82 19.03 -5.94 -15.68
CA ASP A 82 19.47 -6.94 -16.67
C ASP A 82 18.40 -7.29 -17.72
N GLN A 83 17.13 -6.93 -17.48
CA GLN A 83 16.02 -7.21 -18.39
C GLN A 83 15.69 -6.03 -19.31
N ILE A 84 16.25 -4.84 -19.05
CA ILE A 84 15.89 -3.61 -19.75
C ILE A 84 17.13 -3.09 -20.49
N PRO A 85 17.12 -3.11 -21.84
CA PRO A 85 18.24 -2.59 -22.62
C PRO A 85 18.59 -1.15 -22.26
N GLY A 86 19.84 -0.94 -21.84
CA GLY A 86 20.38 0.38 -21.45
C GLY A 86 20.16 0.78 -19.99
N ALA A 87 19.45 -0.03 -19.18
CA ALA A 87 19.33 0.21 -17.75
C ALA A 87 20.55 -0.34 -16.99
N MET A 88 21.48 0.53 -16.60
CA MET A 88 22.65 0.14 -15.78
C MET A 88 22.36 0.10 -14.28
N CYS A 89 21.28 0.74 -13.84
CA CYS A 89 20.88 0.81 -12.43
C CYS A 89 19.37 1.02 -12.31
N GLY A 90 18.86 1.05 -11.07
CA GLY A 90 17.43 1.19 -10.81
C GLY A 90 16.81 2.46 -11.40
N THR A 91 17.55 3.57 -11.52
CA THR A 91 17.03 4.79 -12.16
C THR A 91 16.73 4.58 -13.64
N GLY A 92 17.53 3.78 -14.34
CA GLY A 92 17.26 3.38 -15.73
C GLY A 92 16.00 2.54 -15.87
N VAL A 93 15.77 1.62 -14.92
CA VAL A 93 14.51 0.85 -14.85
C VAL A 93 13.31 1.77 -14.64
N LEU A 94 13.44 2.76 -13.77
CA LEU A 94 12.38 3.72 -13.46
C LEU A 94 12.09 4.65 -14.64
N GLN A 95 13.13 5.03 -15.39
CA GLN A 95 12.98 5.78 -16.62
C GLN A 95 12.28 4.95 -17.71
N ALA A 96 12.59 3.66 -17.83
CA ALA A 96 11.87 2.76 -18.74
C ALA A 96 10.40 2.56 -18.34
N MET A 97 10.08 2.76 -17.05
CA MET A 97 8.72 2.73 -16.51
C MET A 97 8.00 4.09 -16.57
N THR A 98 8.58 5.11 -17.22
CA THR A 98 7.98 6.47 -17.28
C THR A 98 6.67 6.45 -18.08
N PRO A 99 5.61 7.14 -17.60
CA PRO A 99 5.56 8.03 -16.43
C PRO A 99 5.22 7.33 -15.10
N TYR A 100 4.82 6.07 -15.14
CA TYR A 100 4.16 5.40 -14.02
C TYR A 100 5.09 4.87 -12.93
N GLY A 101 6.39 4.67 -13.21
CA GLY A 101 7.38 4.20 -12.23
C GLY A 101 7.50 5.12 -11.01
N TRP A 102 7.71 6.42 -11.25
CA TRP A 102 7.75 7.45 -10.20
C TRP A 102 6.43 7.63 -9.48
N GLN A 103 5.32 7.55 -10.21
CA GLN A 103 3.99 7.64 -9.61
C GLN A 103 3.72 6.48 -8.67
N THR A 104 4.10 5.25 -9.06
CA THR A 104 3.96 4.05 -8.22
C THR A 104 4.69 4.22 -6.89
N LEU A 105 5.96 4.63 -6.92
CA LEU A 105 6.73 4.85 -5.70
C LEU A 105 6.13 5.95 -4.84
N SER A 106 5.74 7.07 -5.45
CA SER A 106 5.16 8.22 -4.73
C SER A 106 3.87 7.83 -4.02
N TYR A 107 2.94 7.17 -4.70
CA TYR A 107 1.67 6.73 -4.10
C TYR A 107 1.88 5.66 -3.03
N ARG A 108 2.86 4.75 -3.20
CA ARG A 108 3.21 3.77 -2.16
C ARG A 108 3.76 4.43 -0.90
N MET A 109 4.63 5.42 -1.05
CA MET A 109 5.17 6.18 0.09
C MET A 109 4.07 6.94 0.83
N ILE A 110 3.15 7.57 0.10
CA ILE A 110 1.99 8.25 0.71
C ILE A 110 1.08 7.24 1.42
N ALA A 111 0.77 6.11 0.80
CA ALA A 111 -0.05 5.07 1.41
C ALA A 111 0.59 4.52 2.70
N LEU A 112 1.91 4.25 2.68
CA LEU A 112 2.66 3.83 3.85
C LEU A 112 2.66 4.89 4.95
N LEU A 113 2.81 6.17 4.61
CA LEU A 113 2.73 7.27 5.57
C LEU A 113 1.35 7.32 6.25
N VAL A 114 0.26 7.22 5.47
CA VAL A 114 -1.11 7.20 6.02
C VAL A 114 -1.33 5.97 6.91
N LEU A 115 -0.88 4.79 6.49
CA LEU A 115 -0.96 3.56 7.29
C LEU A 115 -0.11 3.62 8.56
N PHE A 116 1.06 4.28 8.50
CA PHE A 116 1.88 4.56 9.68
C PHE A 116 1.14 5.48 10.66
N CYS A 117 0.51 6.55 10.17
CA CYS A 117 -0.36 7.40 10.99
C CYS A 117 -1.50 6.60 11.63
N CYS A 118 -2.11 5.65 10.90
CA CYS A 118 -3.13 4.74 11.46
C CYS A 118 -2.57 3.92 12.63
N HIS A 119 -1.31 3.45 12.50
CA HIS A 119 -0.62 2.67 13.53
C HIS A 119 -0.33 3.51 14.78
N VAL A 120 0.13 4.75 14.61
CA VAL A 120 0.38 5.69 15.69
C VAL A 120 -0.92 6.03 16.43
N VAL A 121 -2.00 6.34 15.71
CA VAL A 121 -3.31 6.62 16.32
C VAL A 121 -3.81 5.40 17.12
N ALA A 122 -3.66 4.19 16.58
CA ALA A 122 -4.02 2.97 17.31
C ALA A 122 -3.12 2.70 18.54
N ALA A 123 -1.87 3.16 18.52
CA ALA A 123 -0.99 3.07 19.69
C ALA A 123 -1.42 4.07 20.79
N ILE A 124 -1.83 5.27 20.39
CA ILE A 124 -2.37 6.30 21.31
C ILE A 124 -3.70 5.84 21.91
N ASP A 125 -4.60 5.25 21.13
CA ASP A 125 -5.91 4.76 21.58
C ASP A 125 -5.79 3.78 22.77
N ARG A 126 -4.74 2.95 22.78
CA ARG A 126 -4.45 2.01 23.88
C ARG A 126 -4.15 2.69 25.21
N THR A 127 -3.74 3.95 25.20
CA THR A 127 -3.45 4.74 26.41
C THR A 127 -4.67 5.50 26.92
N SER A 128 -5.72 5.65 26.11
CA SER A 128 -6.97 6.35 26.49
C SER A 128 -8.17 5.75 25.74
N PRO A 129 -8.75 4.64 26.25
CA PRO A 129 -9.79 3.86 25.56
C PRO A 129 -11.09 4.61 25.27
N GLU A 130 -11.36 5.70 26.00
CA GLU A 130 -12.59 6.49 25.86
C GLU A 130 -12.45 7.66 24.87
N GLY A 131 -11.29 7.80 24.22
CA GLY A 131 -10.99 8.92 23.32
C GLY A 131 -11.61 8.81 21.92
N PRO A 132 -11.68 9.91 21.16
CA PRO A 132 -12.14 9.91 19.76
C PRO A 132 -11.14 9.22 18.80
N ALA A 133 -10.04 8.66 19.30
CA ALA A 133 -8.96 8.09 18.51
C ALA A 133 -9.39 6.83 17.73
N THR A 134 -10.32 6.03 18.26
CA THR A 134 -10.88 4.87 17.53
C THR A 134 -11.57 5.27 16.22
N GLN A 135 -12.35 6.37 16.22
CA GLN A 135 -13.00 6.87 14.99
C GLN A 135 -11.97 7.44 14.01
N LEU A 136 -10.97 8.14 14.53
CA LEU A 136 -9.89 8.71 13.72
C LEU A 136 -9.12 7.60 13.00
N HIS A 137 -8.79 6.50 13.69
CA HIS A 137 -8.15 5.34 13.07
C HIS A 137 -8.98 4.80 11.89
N GLY A 138 -10.29 4.59 12.09
CA GLY A 138 -11.17 4.10 11.03
C GLY A 138 -11.23 5.02 9.81
N ARG A 139 -11.31 6.34 10.04
CA ARG A 139 -11.30 7.33 8.96
C ARG A 139 -9.98 7.34 8.20
N LEU A 140 -8.85 7.31 8.92
CA LEU A 140 -7.53 7.26 8.30
C LEU A 140 -7.33 5.98 7.46
N LEU A 141 -7.83 4.83 7.94
CA LEU A 141 -7.74 3.58 7.18
C LEU A 141 -8.57 3.64 5.89
N LEU A 142 -9.73 4.30 5.89
CA LEU A 142 -10.50 4.56 4.66
C LEU A 142 -9.77 5.54 3.72
N VAL A 143 -9.11 6.57 4.26
CA VAL A 143 -8.28 7.51 3.48
C VAL A 143 -7.05 6.83 2.86
N ALA A 144 -6.53 5.76 3.44
CA ALA A 144 -5.44 4.98 2.83
C ALA A 144 -5.86 4.30 1.52
N GLY A 145 -7.15 3.97 1.36
CA GLY A 145 -7.71 3.24 0.22
C GLY A 145 -7.43 3.85 -1.15
N PRO A 146 -7.74 5.14 -1.40
CA PRO A 146 -7.44 5.76 -2.69
C PRO A 146 -5.95 5.71 -3.03
N PHE A 147 -5.05 5.88 -2.06
CA PHE A 147 -3.61 5.84 -2.30
C PHE A 147 -3.12 4.42 -2.62
N LEU A 148 -3.63 3.40 -1.93
CA LEU A 148 -3.39 2.00 -2.27
C LEU A 148 -3.88 1.68 -3.70
N GLY A 149 -5.07 2.19 -4.04
CA GLY A 149 -5.67 2.05 -5.38
C GLY A 149 -4.78 2.65 -6.47
N LEU A 150 -4.35 3.89 -6.28
CA LEU A 150 -3.48 4.60 -7.22
C LEU A 150 -2.10 3.93 -7.34
N ALA A 151 -1.50 3.50 -6.23
CA ALA A 151 -0.25 2.76 -6.21
C ALA A 151 -0.34 1.45 -7.02
N THR A 152 -1.44 0.72 -6.86
CA THR A 152 -1.66 -0.54 -7.59
C THR A 152 -1.89 -0.27 -9.07
N LEU A 153 -2.73 0.72 -9.40
CA LEU A 153 -3.05 1.07 -10.79
C LEU A 153 -1.82 1.51 -11.58
N THR A 154 -1.01 2.38 -10.99
CA THR A 154 0.24 2.86 -11.60
C THR A 154 1.27 1.73 -11.73
N TRP A 155 1.31 0.79 -10.78
CA TRP A 155 2.11 -0.43 -10.92
C TRP A 155 1.67 -1.28 -12.12
N VAL A 156 0.36 -1.52 -12.29
CA VAL A 156 -0.14 -2.27 -13.46
C VAL A 156 0.29 -1.61 -14.76
N ARG A 157 0.10 -0.29 -14.87
CA ARG A 157 0.45 0.47 -16.07
C ARG A 157 1.95 0.47 -16.35
N SER A 158 2.78 0.70 -15.34
CA SER A 158 4.24 0.68 -15.49
C SER A 158 4.75 -0.67 -15.98
N THR A 159 4.23 -1.79 -15.47
CA THR A 159 4.66 -3.12 -15.92
C THR A 159 4.18 -3.48 -17.33
N ALA A 160 3.05 -2.92 -17.78
CA ALA A 160 2.54 -3.13 -19.13
C ALA A 160 3.35 -2.36 -20.19
N GLU A 161 3.79 -1.14 -19.88
CA GLU A 161 4.48 -0.27 -20.84
C GLU A 161 5.95 -0.59 -21.03
N VAL A 162 6.62 -1.23 -20.05
CA VAL A 162 8.04 -1.62 -20.17
C VAL A 162 8.30 -2.57 -21.34
N GLY A 163 7.31 -3.37 -21.76
CA GLY A 163 7.44 -4.26 -22.92
C GLY A 163 7.53 -3.54 -24.28
N ALA A 164 7.14 -2.26 -24.34
CA ALA A 164 7.10 -1.45 -25.56
C ALA A 164 8.12 -0.31 -25.57
N ALA A 165 8.91 -0.14 -24.49
CA ALA A 165 9.81 0.99 -24.32
C ALA A 165 11.09 0.84 -25.16
N ALA A 166 11.48 1.93 -25.83
CA ALA A 166 12.77 2.06 -26.48
C ALA A 166 13.92 1.95 -25.46
N PRO A 167 15.13 1.49 -25.86
CA PRO A 167 16.28 1.41 -24.98
C PRO A 167 16.54 2.73 -24.26
N VAL A 168 16.76 2.67 -22.95
CA VAL A 168 16.99 3.87 -22.11
C VAL A 168 18.45 4.28 -22.14
N SER A 169 18.72 5.58 -22.30
CA SER A 169 20.07 6.13 -22.42
C SER A 169 20.56 6.87 -21.18
N CYS A 170 19.93 6.65 -20.03
CA CYS A 170 20.20 7.39 -18.78
C CYS A 170 21.68 7.38 -18.33
N CYS A 171 22.46 6.38 -18.77
CA CYS A 171 23.90 6.28 -18.53
C CYS A 171 24.74 6.25 -19.83
N ALA A 172 24.13 6.43 -21.01
CA ALA A 172 24.80 6.33 -22.30
C ALA A 172 25.42 7.65 -22.80
N VAL A 173 25.29 8.76 -22.05
CA VAL A 173 25.82 10.09 -22.42
C VAL A 173 27.37 10.16 -22.34
N LEU A 174 28.05 9.09 -21.93
CA LEU A 174 29.51 9.04 -21.75
C LEU A 174 30.28 8.29 -22.84
N TYR A 175 29.68 7.98 -23.99
CA TYR A 175 30.40 7.44 -25.17
C TYR A 175 30.12 8.27 -26.43
#